data_AF-A0A917MWG7-F1
#
_entry.id   AF-A0A917MWG7-F1
#
_cell.length_a   1.000
_cell.length_b   1.000
_cell.length_c   1.000
_cell.angle_alpha   90.00
_cell.angle_beta   90.00
_cell.angle_gamma   90.00
#
_symmetry.space_group_name_H-M   'P 1'
#
loop_
_entity.id
_entity.type
_entity.pdbx_description
1 polymer ?
#
loop_
_entity_poly.entity_id
_entity_poly.type
_entity_poly.pdbx_seq_one_letter_code
_entity_poly.pdbx_strand_id
1 'polypeptide(L)'
;MISNYFKEVFQYSISDFKSHIEDIDNERIIFSGRYGSGKTTFLNDYFNQIDAKEEYDVYKLYPVNYSIASNEDIFSYIKYDLIFELLKSGVEVQKMDFAFLQALPWFVLKNPVKVLAGIIKMIPKVGKEINEYYTGLKELYDEIEKYRKNEEHEGLERLAEYLETLEDKEGGLYENDLITKCISSIILQKAKLGTEDGREKKTVLIVDDLDRLDPEHIFRILNVFAAHFETASKTGINNKFGFDKVVIVCDINNIRNIFSHRHGSLVDFMGYIDKFYSSDIFHFDSRLAVSEILQKVFSTFLYSKELNSYNIQLRRTLVFGNEFLKEISILMINKGWINLRTIMKMYGKTILYTEDTIRFSREAPNVSVLKLSLIVQLRILRDMFGDFANMASCFEKCQNENTQFENYDNNIVGFFFILCNESQHHFSRKKIFELTFEGKNYKIDYQEDFNTDYIKQVSIKSSPENGSETDIFWADLSLFWNLLNKSIHALHNLGYLK
;
A
#
# COMPACT_ATOMS: atom_id res chain seq x y z
N MET A 1 2.53 13.23 -3.81
CA MET A 1 1.39 13.57 -4.70
C MET A 1 0.05 13.09 -4.15
N ILE A 2 -0.11 11.83 -3.72
CA ILE A 2 -1.38 11.29 -3.17
C ILE A 2 -1.86 12.04 -1.89
N SER A 3 -0.95 12.26 -0.94
CA SER A 3 -1.15 12.97 0.34
C SER A 3 -1.93 14.30 0.25
N ASN A 4 -1.59 15.17 -0.70
CA ASN A 4 -2.24 16.48 -0.80
C ASN A 4 -3.65 16.44 -1.40
N TYR A 5 -3.97 15.43 -2.22
CA TYR A 5 -5.25 15.37 -2.93
C TYR A 5 -6.29 14.49 -2.22
N PHE A 6 -5.88 13.65 -1.25
CA PHE A 6 -6.73 12.61 -0.69
C PHE A 6 -6.56 12.48 0.83
N LYS A 7 -6.44 13.60 1.56
CA LYS A 7 -6.29 13.59 3.03
C LYS A 7 -7.46 12.87 3.74
N GLU A 8 -8.66 12.98 3.18
CA GLU A 8 -9.88 12.32 3.67
C GLU A 8 -9.73 10.78 3.73
N VAL A 9 -8.88 10.20 2.87
CA VAL A 9 -8.66 8.75 2.76
C VAL A 9 -8.13 8.13 4.04
N PHE A 10 -7.39 8.91 4.82
CA PHE A 10 -6.75 8.44 6.02
C PHE A 10 -7.49 8.84 7.28
N GLN A 11 -8.56 9.65 7.20
CA GLN A 11 -9.19 10.23 8.38
C GLN A 11 -9.67 9.18 9.38
N TYR A 12 -10.35 8.13 8.91
CA TYR A 12 -10.80 7.03 9.76
C TYR A 12 -9.61 6.24 10.34
N SER A 13 -8.63 5.89 9.51
CA SER A 13 -7.46 5.15 9.95
C SER A 13 -6.56 5.96 10.90
N ILE A 14 -6.60 7.30 10.85
CA ILE A 14 -5.82 8.19 11.72
C ILE A 14 -6.31 8.07 13.16
N SER A 15 -7.63 8.10 13.43
CA SER A 15 -8.14 7.98 14.81
C SER A 15 -7.79 6.63 15.42
N ASP A 16 -7.98 5.56 14.65
CA ASP A 16 -7.75 4.20 15.13
C ASP A 16 -6.26 3.96 15.37
N PHE A 17 -5.41 4.42 14.44
CA PHE A 17 -3.96 4.30 14.61
C PHE A 17 -3.45 5.15 15.77
N LYS A 18 -4.03 6.34 15.98
CA LYS A 18 -3.68 7.21 17.11
C LYS A 18 -3.90 6.49 18.45
N SER A 19 -5.10 5.93 18.67
CA SER A 19 -5.36 5.14 19.88
C SER A 19 -4.44 3.93 20.00
N HIS A 20 -4.12 3.29 18.87
CA HIS A 20 -3.25 2.11 18.86
C HIS A 20 -1.78 2.43 19.21
N ILE A 21 -1.23 3.55 18.74
CA ILE A 21 0.16 3.93 19.02
C ILE A 21 0.33 4.63 20.37
N GLU A 22 -0.71 5.31 20.86
CA GLU A 22 -0.69 5.98 22.18
C GLU A 22 -0.72 4.99 23.35
N ASP A 23 -1.32 3.80 23.16
CA ASP A 23 -1.39 2.73 24.15
C ASP A 23 0.00 2.46 24.74
N ILE A 24 0.13 2.58 26.06
CA ILE A 24 1.41 2.52 26.75
C ILE A 24 2.02 1.11 26.68
N ASP A 25 1.18 0.07 26.72
CA ASP A 25 1.61 -1.34 26.70
C ASP A 25 1.95 -1.81 25.27
N ASN A 26 1.56 -1.02 24.26
CA ASN A 26 1.76 -1.39 22.86
C ASN A 26 3.12 -0.94 22.31
N GLU A 27 4.21 -1.50 22.85
CA GLU A 27 5.59 -1.12 22.49
C GLU A 27 6.05 -1.65 21.13
N ARG A 28 5.56 -2.84 20.75
CA ARG A 28 5.84 -3.48 19.47
C ARG A 28 4.54 -3.53 18.69
N ILE A 29 4.55 -3.00 17.47
CA ILE A 29 3.36 -2.84 16.65
C ILE A 29 3.63 -3.50 15.30
N ILE A 30 2.78 -4.45 14.90
CA ILE A 30 2.69 -4.84 13.50
C ILE A 30 1.64 -3.94 12.84
N PHE A 31 2.08 -3.11 11.90
CA PHE A 31 1.21 -2.35 11.02
C PHE A 31 0.98 -3.15 9.74
N SER A 32 -0.11 -3.92 9.72
CA SER A 32 -0.41 -4.84 8.63
C SER A 32 -1.34 -4.23 7.58
N GLY A 33 -1.01 -4.38 6.31
CA GLY A 33 -1.90 -4.05 5.20
C GLY A 33 -1.39 -4.63 3.89
N ARG A 34 -2.29 -4.85 2.93
CA ARG A 34 -1.92 -5.47 1.64
C ARG A 34 -0.90 -4.66 0.86
N TYR A 35 -0.14 -5.32 -0.01
CA TYR A 35 0.77 -4.61 -0.92
C TYR A 35 0.01 -3.55 -1.73
N GLY A 36 0.52 -2.32 -1.75
CA GLY A 36 -0.12 -1.20 -2.46
C GLY A 36 -1.36 -0.60 -1.79
N SER A 37 -1.66 -0.94 -0.52
CA SER A 37 -2.78 -0.34 0.24
C SER A 37 -2.56 1.12 0.64
N GLY A 38 -1.30 1.58 0.64
CA GLY A 38 -0.92 2.93 1.04
C GLY A 38 -0.23 3.05 2.41
N LYS A 39 0.17 1.94 3.04
CA LYS A 39 0.83 1.90 4.38
C LYS A 39 1.89 3.00 4.59
N THR A 40 2.93 3.01 3.75
CA THR A 40 4.02 4.00 3.80
C THR A 40 3.51 5.43 3.66
N THR A 41 2.53 5.66 2.78
CA THR A 41 1.94 6.99 2.58
C THR A 41 1.15 7.42 3.82
N PHE A 42 0.34 6.52 4.38
CA PHE A 42 -0.41 6.77 5.61
C PHE A 42 0.53 7.13 6.78
N LEU A 43 1.56 6.31 7.05
CA LEU A 43 2.48 6.56 8.16
C LEU A 43 3.26 7.86 7.95
N ASN A 44 3.71 8.13 6.72
CA ASN A 44 4.34 9.41 6.40
C ASN A 44 3.41 10.59 6.64
N ASP A 45 2.14 10.50 6.25
CA ASP A 45 1.18 11.58 6.43
C ASP A 45 0.82 11.75 7.91
N TYR A 46 0.58 10.67 8.64
CA TYR A 46 0.29 10.66 10.09
C TYR A 46 1.40 11.36 10.88
N PHE A 47 2.64 10.87 10.77
CA PHE A 47 3.77 11.43 11.52
C PHE A 47 4.24 12.80 11.01
N ASN A 48 3.71 13.29 9.89
CA ASN A 48 3.95 14.65 9.44
C ASN A 48 2.93 15.68 9.96
N GLN A 49 1.85 15.24 10.61
CA GLN A 49 0.89 16.14 11.27
C GLN A 49 1.55 16.86 12.44
N ILE A 50 1.09 18.08 12.72
CA ILE A 50 1.66 18.94 13.78
C ILE A 50 1.64 18.21 15.12
N ASP A 51 0.48 17.72 15.53
CA ASP A 51 0.28 16.99 16.79
C ASP A 51 1.22 15.78 16.90
N ALA A 52 1.33 14.97 15.84
CA ALA A 52 2.21 13.81 15.83
C ALA A 52 3.70 14.20 15.87
N LYS A 53 4.10 15.30 15.21
CA LYS A 53 5.49 15.80 15.28
C LYS A 53 5.83 16.36 16.66
N GLU A 54 4.85 16.86 17.40
CA GLU A 54 5.03 17.33 18.77
C GLU A 54 5.17 16.16 19.75
N GLU A 55 4.51 15.04 19.49
CA GLU A 55 4.50 13.86 20.38
C GLU A 55 5.59 12.83 20.06
N TYR A 56 6.02 12.70 18.80
CA TYR A 56 6.88 11.61 18.35
C TYR A 56 8.14 12.11 17.63
N ASP A 57 9.27 11.42 17.87
CA ASP A 57 10.47 11.50 17.03
C ASP A 57 10.63 10.18 16.26
N VAL A 58 10.68 10.25 14.93
CA VAL A 58 10.41 9.10 14.06
C VAL A 58 11.61 8.77 13.19
N TYR A 59 12.03 7.51 13.25
CA TYR A 59 13.18 6.96 12.52
C TYR A 59 12.72 5.86 11.58
N LYS A 60 13.18 5.88 10.32
CA LYS A 60 12.67 4.96 9.30
C LYS A 60 13.78 4.10 8.71
N LEU A 61 13.58 2.79 8.76
CA LEU A 61 14.40 1.80 8.09
C LEU A 61 13.64 1.20 6.90
N TYR A 62 14.38 0.92 5.83
CA TYR A 62 13.85 0.31 4.61
C TYR A 62 14.65 -0.96 4.29
N PRO A 63 14.28 -2.13 4.85
CA PRO A 63 15.09 -3.33 4.76
C PRO A 63 15.27 -3.90 3.36
N VAL A 64 14.50 -3.44 2.38
CA VAL A 64 14.77 -3.66 0.94
C VAL A 64 16.21 -3.35 0.53
N ASN A 65 16.86 -2.39 1.21
CA ASN A 65 18.27 -2.05 0.99
C ASN A 65 19.24 -3.17 1.45
N TYR A 66 18.76 -4.17 2.19
CA TYR A 66 19.56 -5.27 2.74
C TYR A 66 19.32 -6.59 2.00
N SER A 67 18.61 -6.55 0.86
CA SER A 67 18.16 -7.74 0.10
C SER A 67 19.26 -8.70 -0.38
N ILE A 68 20.52 -8.24 -0.40
CA ILE A 68 21.68 -9.05 -0.80
C ILE A 68 22.68 -9.26 0.37
N ALA A 69 22.30 -8.84 1.57
CA ALA A 69 23.17 -8.82 2.74
C ALA A 69 23.24 -10.20 3.41
N SER A 70 24.42 -10.57 3.90
CA SER A 70 24.53 -11.71 4.81
C SER A 70 23.90 -11.38 6.17
N ASN A 71 23.66 -12.40 7.01
CA ASN A 71 23.10 -12.17 8.36
C ASN A 71 23.95 -11.21 9.20
N GLU A 72 25.27 -11.32 9.10
CA GLU A 72 26.23 -10.49 9.82
C GLU A 72 26.20 -9.04 9.30
N ASP A 73 25.97 -8.86 7.99
CA ASP A 73 25.87 -7.54 7.36
C ASP A 73 24.54 -6.83 7.67
N ILE A 74 23.42 -7.57 7.79
CA ILE A 74 22.10 -6.98 8.10
C ILE A 74 22.15 -6.16 9.39
N PHE A 75 22.81 -6.68 10.42
CA PHE A 75 22.94 -5.97 11.69
C PHE A 75 23.74 -4.67 11.53
N SER A 76 24.85 -4.73 10.79
CA SER A 76 25.67 -3.56 10.47
C SER A 76 24.91 -2.50 9.66
N TYR A 77 24.10 -2.92 8.69
CA TYR A 77 23.30 -2.02 7.87
C TYR A 77 22.14 -1.36 8.63
N ILE A 78 21.52 -2.07 9.58
CA ILE A 78 20.51 -1.49 10.48
C ILE A 78 21.14 -0.37 11.31
N LYS A 79 22.30 -0.60 11.95
CA LYS A 79 23.00 0.45 12.69
C LYS A 79 23.35 1.64 11.81
N TYR A 80 23.86 1.36 10.63
CA TYR A 80 24.25 2.38 9.67
C TYR A 80 23.07 3.29 9.27
N ASP A 81 21.94 2.70 8.87
CA ASP A 81 20.76 3.49 8.51
C ASP A 81 20.18 4.23 9.73
N LEU A 82 20.23 3.65 10.93
CA LEU A 82 19.82 4.34 12.17
C LEU A 82 20.69 5.57 12.45
N ILE A 83 22.01 5.46 12.33
CA ILE A 83 22.93 6.60 12.49
C ILE A 83 22.61 7.68 11.46
N PHE A 84 22.36 7.28 10.21
CA PHE A 84 22.01 8.23 9.15
C PHE A 84 20.70 8.96 9.44
N GLU A 85 19.67 8.26 9.92
CA GLU A 85 18.40 8.88 10.31
C GLU A 85 18.56 9.79 11.54
N LEU A 86 19.40 9.40 12.51
CA LEU A 86 19.77 10.26 13.64
C LEU A 86 20.42 11.56 13.17
N LEU A 87 21.40 11.50 12.26
CA LEU A 87 22.07 12.68 11.72
C LEU A 87 21.10 13.61 10.98
N LYS A 88 20.20 13.07 10.14
CA LYS A 88 19.16 13.86 9.47
C LYS A 88 18.21 14.57 10.42
N SER A 89 17.96 13.99 11.60
CA SER A 89 17.06 14.57 12.59
C SER A 89 17.64 15.79 13.32
N GLY A 90 18.86 16.22 12.97
CA GLY A 90 19.50 17.43 13.51
C GLY A 90 19.89 17.27 14.98
N VAL A 91 20.79 16.33 15.29
CA VAL A 91 21.24 16.11 16.68
C VAL A 91 21.94 17.37 17.19
N GLU A 92 21.24 18.19 17.98
CA GLU A 92 21.88 19.22 18.80
C GLU A 92 22.58 18.54 19.97
N VAL A 93 23.87 18.22 19.80
CA VAL A 93 24.73 17.52 20.79
C VAL A 93 24.91 18.32 22.10
N GLN A 94 24.40 19.56 22.16
CA GLN A 94 24.78 20.56 23.16
C GLN A 94 24.05 20.46 24.53
N LYS A 95 23.16 19.50 24.75
CA LYS A 95 22.43 19.35 26.03
C LYS A 95 22.33 17.90 26.54
N MET A 96 23.44 17.16 26.55
CA MET A 96 23.50 15.81 27.14
C MET A 96 23.91 15.86 28.61
N ASP A 97 23.04 15.43 29.53
CA ASP A 97 23.39 15.30 30.95
C ASP A 97 23.03 13.93 31.55
N PHE A 98 24.05 13.30 32.15
CA PHE A 98 24.12 12.62 33.46
C PHE A 98 24.88 11.28 33.55
N ALA A 99 25.97 11.36 34.33
CA ALA A 99 26.74 10.41 35.16
C ALA A 99 27.08 8.98 34.67
N PHE A 100 26.20 8.24 34.00
CA PHE A 100 26.58 6.99 33.28
C PHE A 100 26.89 7.32 31.80
N LEU A 101 26.28 8.40 31.31
CA LEU A 101 26.45 9.04 30.02
C LEU A 101 27.71 9.90 29.91
N GLN A 102 28.61 9.96 30.91
CA GLN A 102 29.82 10.79 30.82
C GLN A 102 31.01 10.09 30.12
N ALA A 103 31.05 8.75 30.09
CA ALA A 103 32.17 8.01 29.49
C ALA A 103 32.06 7.86 27.96
N LEU A 104 30.84 7.75 27.42
CA LEU A 104 30.58 7.51 25.99
C LEU A 104 30.78 8.75 25.11
N PRO A 105 30.21 9.93 25.45
CA PRO A 105 30.55 11.19 24.80
C PRO A 105 32.05 11.47 24.89
N TRP A 106 32.68 11.23 26.05
CA TRP A 106 34.11 11.44 26.21
C TRP A 106 34.96 10.50 25.35
N PHE A 107 34.58 9.21 25.20
CA PHE A 107 35.24 8.30 24.29
C PHE A 107 35.11 8.75 22.82
N VAL A 108 33.91 9.17 22.40
CA VAL A 108 33.69 9.77 21.06
C VAL A 108 34.51 11.05 20.89
N LEU A 109 34.61 11.88 21.93
CA LEU A 109 35.42 13.11 21.97
C LEU A 109 36.93 12.85 21.91
N LYS A 110 37.44 11.77 22.52
CA LYS A 110 38.86 11.40 22.47
C LYS A 110 39.23 10.56 21.24
N ASN A 111 38.28 9.81 20.68
CA ASN A 111 38.50 8.93 19.52
C ASN A 111 37.56 9.24 18.33
N PRO A 112 37.36 10.51 17.91
CA PRO A 112 36.40 10.88 16.87
C PRO A 112 36.73 10.17 15.54
N VAL A 113 38.01 10.04 15.22
CA VAL A 113 38.48 9.35 14.02
C VAL A 113 38.15 7.86 14.05
N LYS A 114 38.27 7.17 15.21
CA LYS A 114 37.94 5.74 15.31
C LYS A 114 36.43 5.52 15.17
N VAL A 115 35.61 6.37 15.79
CA VAL A 115 34.15 6.31 15.69
C VAL A 115 33.71 6.58 14.26
N LEU A 116 34.22 7.63 13.62
CA LEU A 116 33.97 7.93 12.21
C LEU A 116 34.47 6.81 11.29
N ALA A 117 35.63 6.21 11.56
CA ALA A 117 36.12 5.07 10.81
C ALA A 117 35.22 3.83 10.96
N GLY A 118 34.67 3.59 12.15
CA GLY A 118 33.66 2.54 12.38
C GLY A 118 32.39 2.78 11.56
N ILE A 119 31.88 4.02 11.55
CA ILE A 119 30.73 4.42 10.74
C ILE A 119 31.03 4.26 9.23
N ILE A 120 32.22 4.67 8.78
CA ILE A 120 32.66 4.54 7.39
C ILE A 120 32.77 3.07 6.97
N LYS A 121 33.27 2.18 7.84
CA LYS A 121 33.35 0.74 7.57
C LYS A 121 31.98 0.10 7.37
N MET A 122 30.92 0.63 8.00
CA MET A 122 29.56 0.13 7.87
C MET A 122 28.84 0.63 6.59
N ILE A 123 29.42 1.60 5.86
CA ILE A 123 28.86 2.10 4.59
C ILE A 123 28.85 0.94 3.57
N PRO A 124 27.67 0.58 3.02
CA PRO A 124 27.60 -0.38 1.93
C PRO A 124 28.45 0.09 0.75
N LYS A 125 29.29 -0.78 0.19
CA LYS A 125 30.16 -0.44 -0.96
C LYS A 125 29.39 -0.04 -2.23
N VAL A 126 28.06 -0.18 -2.23
CA VAL A 126 27.18 0.08 -3.37
C VAL A 126 25.92 0.78 -2.88
N GLY A 127 25.65 1.99 -3.39
CA GLY A 127 24.34 2.64 -3.31
C GLY A 127 24.15 3.67 -2.19
N LYS A 128 24.46 4.94 -2.52
CA LYS A 128 23.86 6.25 -2.10
C LYS A 128 24.92 7.35 -2.35
N GLU A 129 24.50 8.59 -2.56
CA GLU A 129 25.39 9.70 -2.96
C GLU A 129 26.41 10.05 -1.86
N ILE A 130 27.69 9.70 -2.09
CA ILE A 130 28.85 9.91 -1.20
C ILE A 130 28.95 11.35 -0.64
N ASN A 131 28.40 12.33 -1.36
CA ASN A 131 28.47 13.75 -1.00
C ASN A 131 27.60 14.13 0.20
N GLU A 132 26.37 13.60 0.31
CA GLU A 132 25.49 13.87 1.46
C GLU A 132 26.10 13.29 2.75
N TYR A 133 26.74 12.12 2.64
CA TYR A 133 27.45 11.48 3.74
C TYR A 133 28.65 12.26 4.22
N TYR A 134 29.47 12.74 3.28
CA TYR A 134 30.64 13.53 3.63
C TYR A 134 30.24 14.80 4.38
N THR A 135 29.13 15.41 3.99
CA THR A 135 28.61 16.63 4.63
C THR A 135 28.16 16.34 6.06
N GLY A 136 27.30 15.35 6.28
CA GLY A 136 26.82 15.00 7.63
C GLY A 136 27.92 14.46 8.57
N LEU A 137 28.88 13.69 8.04
CA LEU A 137 30.03 13.22 8.84
C LEU A 137 30.99 14.36 9.21
N LYS A 138 31.16 15.33 8.31
CA LYS A 138 31.99 16.51 8.56
C LYS A 138 31.35 17.42 9.60
N GLU A 139 30.05 17.65 9.53
CA GLU A 139 29.31 18.42 10.54
C GLU A 139 29.42 17.78 11.92
N LEU A 140 29.25 16.45 12.00
CA LEU A 140 29.45 15.70 13.25
C LEU A 140 30.89 15.85 13.77
N TYR A 141 31.90 15.73 12.90
CA TYR A 141 33.31 15.92 13.29
C TYR A 141 33.57 17.34 13.83
N ASP A 142 33.06 18.37 13.15
CA ASP A 142 33.24 19.77 13.53
C ASP A 142 32.55 20.09 14.87
N GLU A 143 31.39 19.49 15.16
CA GLU A 143 30.73 19.60 16.47
C GLU A 143 31.50 18.91 17.59
N ILE A 144 32.00 17.70 17.35
CA ILE A 144 32.84 16.96 18.32
C ILE A 144 34.12 17.75 18.61
N GLU A 145 34.76 18.35 17.59
CA GLU A 145 35.98 19.13 17.76
C GLU A 145 35.76 20.41 18.57
N LYS A 146 34.63 21.11 18.36
CA LYS A 146 34.24 22.28 19.15
C LYS A 146 34.01 21.93 20.61
N TYR A 147 33.33 20.82 20.88
CA TYR A 147 33.02 20.38 22.24
C TYR A 147 34.30 19.94 22.99
N ARG A 148 35.23 19.25 22.31
CA ARG A 148 36.52 18.81 22.87
C ARG A 148 37.39 19.97 23.37
N LYS A 149 37.27 21.15 22.75
CA LYS A 149 38.08 22.34 23.09
C LYS A 149 37.59 23.08 24.34
N ASN A 150 36.42 22.74 24.89
CA ASN A 150 35.74 23.59 25.88
C ASN A 150 35.75 23.08 27.33
N GLU A 151 36.23 21.88 27.66
CA GLU A 151 36.21 21.41 29.07
C GLU A 151 37.46 20.61 29.50
N GLU A 152 37.95 20.90 30.71
CA GLU A 152 38.93 20.11 31.47
C GLU A 152 38.19 19.12 32.38
N HIS A 153 38.42 17.81 32.22
CA HIS A 153 37.78 16.79 33.07
C HIS A 153 38.77 15.69 33.47
N GLU A 154 39.21 15.73 34.71
CA GLU A 154 40.05 14.71 35.36
C GLU A 154 39.14 13.64 35.99
N GLY A 155 39.22 12.38 35.53
CA GLY A 155 38.45 11.24 36.09
C GLY A 155 37.81 10.30 35.05
N LEU A 156 37.59 10.77 33.81
CA LEU A 156 36.94 10.00 32.73
C LEU A 156 37.90 9.14 31.88
N GLU A 157 39.21 9.35 32.02
CA GLU A 157 40.25 8.62 31.26
C GLU A 157 40.22 7.11 31.48
N ARG A 158 40.12 6.67 32.74
CA ARG A 158 40.12 5.24 33.08
C ARG A 158 38.89 4.48 32.58
N LEU A 159 37.75 5.16 32.43
CA LEU A 159 36.50 4.59 31.92
C LEU A 159 36.50 4.49 30.39
N ALA A 160 37.14 5.43 29.69
CA ALA A 160 37.33 5.37 28.26
C ALA A 160 38.33 4.27 27.84
N GLU A 161 39.40 4.08 28.63
CA GLU A 161 40.32 2.94 28.47
C GLU A 161 39.59 1.60 28.66
N TYR A 162 38.64 1.52 29.60
CA TYR A 162 37.78 0.34 29.76
C TYR A 162 36.87 0.10 28.55
N LEU A 163 36.28 1.15 27.96
CA LEU A 163 35.47 1.05 26.74
C LEU A 163 36.30 0.59 25.52
N GLU A 164 37.59 0.93 25.44
CA GLU A 164 38.52 0.41 24.41
C GLU A 164 38.75 -1.10 24.52
N THR A 165 38.65 -1.67 25.71
CA THR A 165 38.84 -3.12 25.92
C THR A 165 37.61 -3.97 25.59
N LEU A 166 36.46 -3.36 25.30
CA LEU A 166 35.19 -4.04 24.98
C LEU A 166 35.02 -4.33 23.47
N GLU A 167 36.12 -4.47 22.71
CA GLU A 167 36.08 -5.01 21.34
C GLU A 167 35.63 -6.48 21.37
N ASP A 168 34.32 -6.69 21.45
CA ASP A 168 33.69 -7.98 21.19
C ASP A 168 33.26 -8.08 19.72
N LYS A 169 33.32 -9.32 19.21
CA LYS A 169 33.17 -9.70 17.79
C LYS A 169 32.05 -8.97 17.04
N GLU A 170 32.43 -8.32 15.95
CA GLU A 170 31.54 -7.73 14.94
C GLU A 170 30.67 -8.81 14.26
N GLY A 171 29.40 -8.48 13.95
CA GLY A 171 28.49 -9.27 13.10
C GLY A 171 27.50 -10.21 13.81
N GLY A 172 27.47 -10.26 15.14
CA GLY A 172 26.67 -11.23 15.90
C GLY A 172 25.23 -10.76 16.25
N LEU A 173 24.28 -11.70 16.35
CA LEU A 173 22.90 -11.42 16.82
C LEU A 173 22.85 -10.72 18.19
N TYR A 174 23.77 -11.07 19.08
CA TYR A 174 23.91 -10.52 20.43
C TYR A 174 24.99 -9.44 20.54
N GLU A 175 25.52 -8.95 19.42
CA GLU A 175 26.56 -7.92 19.42
C GLU A 175 26.05 -6.65 20.09
N ASN A 176 26.70 -6.23 21.16
CA ASN A 176 26.40 -5.00 21.91
C ASN A 176 27.64 -4.11 21.93
N ASP A 177 28.10 -3.76 20.73
CA ASP A 177 29.28 -2.96 20.49
C ASP A 177 29.10 -1.50 20.92
N LEU A 178 30.18 -0.74 20.88
CA LEU A 178 30.21 0.68 21.22
C LEU A 178 29.18 1.49 20.40
N ILE A 179 29.02 1.16 19.12
CA ILE A 179 28.09 1.84 18.22
C ILE A 179 26.64 1.63 18.66
N THR A 180 26.26 0.40 19.04
CA THR A 180 24.91 0.12 19.56
C THR A 180 24.63 0.93 20.82
N LYS A 181 25.60 1.03 21.73
CA LYS A 181 25.46 1.84 22.96
C LYS A 181 25.35 3.33 22.66
N CYS A 182 26.11 3.85 21.68
CA CYS A 182 25.97 5.23 21.21
C CYS A 182 24.56 5.50 20.68
N ILE A 183 24.08 4.69 19.74
CA ILE A 183 22.73 4.81 19.16
C ILE A 183 21.68 4.80 20.29
N SER A 184 21.78 3.84 21.20
CA SER A 184 20.82 3.71 22.29
C SER A 184 20.83 4.90 23.25
N SER A 185 22.01 5.42 23.59
CA SER A 185 22.12 6.60 24.44
C SER A 185 21.45 7.84 23.83
N ILE A 186 21.65 8.07 22.52
CA ILE A 186 21.06 9.21 21.81
C ILE A 186 19.53 9.09 21.80
N ILE A 187 18.99 7.89 21.48
CA ILE A 187 17.55 7.63 21.45
C ILE A 187 16.93 7.86 22.83
N LEU A 188 17.48 7.23 23.87
CA LEU A 188 16.97 7.36 25.25
C LEU A 188 17.02 8.79 25.76
N GLN A 189 17.99 9.59 25.29
CA GLN A 189 18.07 10.99 25.65
C GLN A 189 17.04 11.83 24.90
N LYS A 190 16.84 11.59 23.60
CA LYS A 190 15.78 12.24 22.83
C LYS A 190 14.40 11.99 23.42
N ALA A 191 14.17 10.80 23.98
CA ALA A 191 12.95 10.50 24.71
C ALA A 191 12.76 11.41 25.95
N LYS A 192 13.85 11.82 26.60
CA LYS A 192 13.84 12.64 27.84
C LYS A 192 13.94 14.15 27.59
N LEU A 193 14.56 14.56 26.49
CA LEU A 193 14.64 15.96 26.09
C LEU A 193 13.30 16.36 25.46
N GLY A 194 12.39 16.85 26.31
CA GLY A 194 11.14 17.41 25.83
C GLY A 194 11.30 18.64 24.94
N THR A 195 10.18 19.07 24.32
CA THR A 195 10.08 20.34 23.58
C THR A 195 10.40 21.55 24.45
N GLU A 196 10.53 22.75 23.86
CA GLU A 196 10.68 24.02 24.61
C GLU A 196 9.60 24.23 25.71
N ASP A 197 8.48 23.51 25.61
CA ASP A 197 7.36 23.50 26.56
C ASP A 197 7.41 22.38 27.63
N GLY A 198 8.48 21.58 27.67
CA GLY A 198 8.70 20.54 28.69
C GLY A 198 7.94 19.22 28.48
N ARG A 199 7.42 18.94 27.27
CA ARG A 199 6.79 17.65 26.94
C ARG A 199 7.77 16.68 26.29
N GLU A 200 7.95 15.52 26.90
CA GLU A 200 8.77 14.41 26.39
C GLU A 200 8.19 13.85 25.07
N LYS A 201 9.04 13.68 24.04
CA LYS A 201 8.65 13.03 22.78
C LYS A 201 8.94 11.54 22.84
N LYS A 202 8.01 10.71 22.39
CA LYS A 202 8.23 9.27 22.24
C LYS A 202 9.02 8.97 20.97
N THR A 203 10.07 8.18 21.09
CA THR A 203 10.89 7.72 19.96
C THR A 203 10.24 6.52 19.27
N VAL A 204 10.06 6.59 17.95
CA VAL A 204 9.39 5.57 17.14
C VAL A 204 10.33 5.08 16.04
N LEU A 205 10.62 3.78 16.03
CA LEU A 205 11.30 3.12 14.92
C LEU A 205 10.28 2.48 13.99
N ILE A 206 10.28 2.86 12.71
CA ILE A 206 9.45 2.26 11.67
C ILE A 206 10.33 1.43 10.76
N VAL A 207 9.99 0.15 10.61
CA VAL A 207 10.64 -0.79 9.69
C VAL A 207 9.67 -1.06 8.54
N ASP A 208 9.88 -0.41 7.40
CA ASP A 208 8.93 -0.41 6.28
C ASP A 208 9.40 -1.20 5.05
N ASP A 209 8.47 -1.62 4.20
CA ASP A 209 8.72 -2.40 2.97
C ASP A 209 9.41 -3.77 3.21
N LEU A 210 9.17 -4.39 4.38
CA LEU A 210 9.68 -5.74 4.72
C LEU A 210 9.18 -6.82 3.75
N ASP A 211 7.92 -6.74 3.32
CA ASP A 211 7.23 -7.72 2.47
C ASP A 211 7.68 -7.70 0.99
N ARG A 212 8.63 -6.85 0.60
CA ARG A 212 9.23 -6.78 -0.75
C ARG A 212 10.49 -7.61 -0.91
N LEU A 213 11.02 -8.12 0.19
CA LEU A 213 12.21 -8.96 0.20
C LEU A 213 11.88 -10.38 -0.22
N ASP A 214 12.89 -11.14 -0.66
CA ASP A 214 12.70 -12.57 -0.82
C ASP A 214 12.38 -13.22 0.55
N PRO A 215 11.65 -14.35 0.53
CA PRO A 215 11.23 -15.05 1.74
C PRO A 215 12.33 -15.29 2.79
N GLU A 216 13.59 -15.47 2.39
CA GLU A 216 14.68 -15.72 3.33
C GLU A 216 15.11 -14.48 4.07
N HIS A 217 15.31 -13.38 3.35
CA HIS A 217 15.73 -12.13 3.96
C HIS A 217 14.65 -11.55 4.89
N ILE A 218 13.37 -11.73 4.58
CA ILE A 218 12.26 -11.37 5.48
C ILE A 218 12.47 -11.98 6.88
N PHE A 219 12.60 -13.31 6.96
CA PHE A 219 12.73 -13.98 8.26
C PHE A 219 14.09 -13.74 8.92
N ARG A 220 15.15 -13.51 8.15
CA ARG A 220 16.45 -13.09 8.70
C ARG A 220 16.34 -11.76 9.44
N ILE A 221 15.72 -10.75 8.82
CA ILE A 221 15.51 -9.43 9.43
C ILE A 221 14.58 -9.54 10.65
N LEU A 222 13.48 -10.27 10.53
CA LEU A 222 12.59 -10.51 11.66
C LEU A 222 13.34 -11.20 12.82
N ASN A 223 14.18 -12.19 12.56
CA ASN A 223 14.96 -12.85 13.61
C ASN A 223 15.98 -11.90 14.27
N VAL A 224 16.56 -10.95 13.52
CA VAL A 224 17.41 -9.89 14.10
C VAL A 224 16.59 -9.02 15.07
N PHE A 225 15.40 -8.57 14.67
CA PHE A 225 14.52 -7.80 15.55
C PHE A 225 14.03 -8.60 16.76
N ALA A 226 13.72 -9.88 16.60
CA ALA A 226 13.37 -10.75 17.72
C ALA A 226 14.50 -10.80 18.77
N ALA A 227 15.75 -10.94 18.34
CA ALA A 227 16.91 -10.88 19.23
C ALA A 227 17.04 -9.49 19.89
N HIS A 228 16.70 -8.41 19.19
CA HIS A 228 16.71 -7.06 19.76
C HIS A 228 15.66 -6.89 20.86
N PHE A 229 14.47 -7.47 20.70
CA PHE A 229 13.41 -7.41 21.71
C PHE A 229 13.75 -8.27 22.94
N GLU A 230 14.39 -9.43 22.76
CA GLU A 230 14.83 -10.28 23.88
C GLU A 230 15.86 -9.60 24.80
N THR A 231 16.57 -8.58 24.29
CA THR A 231 17.53 -7.79 25.08
C THR A 231 16.86 -7.11 26.29
N ALA A 232 15.56 -6.81 26.20
CA ALA A 232 14.80 -6.19 27.29
C ALA A 232 14.85 -6.96 28.60
N SER A 233 14.82 -8.29 28.53
CA SER A 233 14.91 -9.16 29.71
C SER A 233 16.24 -9.02 30.47
N LYS A 234 17.29 -8.53 29.81
CA LYS A 234 18.66 -8.42 30.37
C LYS A 234 19.02 -7.01 30.80
N THR A 235 18.47 -5.98 30.14
CA THR A 235 18.87 -4.58 30.34
C THR A 235 17.78 -3.71 30.96
N GLY A 236 16.52 -4.18 31.01
CA GLY A 236 15.37 -3.37 31.44
C GLY A 236 14.96 -2.31 30.42
N ILE A 237 15.44 -2.40 29.17
CA ILE A 237 15.13 -1.48 28.07
C ILE A 237 14.34 -2.25 27.01
N ASN A 238 13.17 -1.74 26.60
CA ASN A 238 12.16 -2.42 25.75
C ASN A 238 12.71 -3.08 24.47
N ASN A 239 13.77 -2.53 23.89
CA ASN A 239 14.51 -3.13 22.77
C ASN A 239 15.98 -2.72 22.83
N LYS A 240 16.82 -3.41 22.06
CA LYS A 240 18.28 -3.20 22.00
C LYS A 240 18.73 -1.73 21.82
N PHE A 241 17.96 -0.91 21.12
CA PHE A 241 18.28 0.51 20.89
C PHE A 241 17.53 1.45 21.83
N GLY A 242 16.53 0.99 22.58
CA GLY A 242 15.78 1.81 23.52
C GLY A 242 14.72 2.72 22.91
N PHE A 243 14.20 2.38 21.73
CA PHE A 243 13.02 3.05 21.19
C PHE A 243 11.79 2.82 22.08
N ASP A 244 10.93 3.83 22.26
CA ASP A 244 9.67 3.68 22.99
C ASP A 244 8.68 2.80 22.21
N LYS A 245 8.67 2.93 20.87
CA LYS A 245 7.80 2.17 19.97
C LYS A 245 8.59 1.62 18.78
N VAL A 246 8.32 0.36 18.41
CA VAL A 246 8.83 -0.26 17.17
C VAL A 246 7.67 -0.73 16.31
N VAL A 247 7.53 -0.15 15.11
CA VAL A 247 6.47 -0.43 14.15
C VAL A 247 7.03 -1.22 12.97
N ILE A 248 6.62 -2.48 12.84
CA ILE A 248 6.95 -3.35 11.70
C ILE A 248 5.82 -3.28 10.68
N VAL A 249 6.12 -2.79 9.48
CA VAL A 249 5.13 -2.57 8.43
C VAL A 249 5.22 -3.69 7.39
N CYS A 250 4.15 -4.45 7.22
CA CYS A 250 4.12 -5.60 6.29
C CYS A 250 2.69 -5.96 5.85
N ASP A 251 2.53 -6.98 5.01
CA ASP A 251 1.26 -7.70 4.84
C ASP A 251 1.33 -9.00 5.64
N ILE A 252 0.67 -9.05 6.81
CA ILE A 252 0.76 -10.20 7.71
C ILE A 252 0.26 -11.50 7.08
N ASN A 253 -0.73 -11.42 6.19
CA ASN A 253 -1.26 -12.59 5.51
C ASN A 253 -0.27 -13.10 4.48
N ASN A 254 0.41 -12.19 3.77
CA ASN A 254 1.51 -12.56 2.89
C ASN A 254 2.67 -13.21 3.69
N ILE A 255 3.07 -12.63 4.82
CA ILE A 255 4.10 -13.22 5.69
C ILE A 255 3.68 -14.63 6.17
N ARG A 256 2.42 -14.81 6.60
CA ARG A 256 1.87 -16.12 7.00
C ARG A 256 1.93 -17.15 5.87
N ASN A 257 1.56 -16.74 4.65
CA ASN A 257 1.58 -17.63 3.48
C ASN A 257 3.02 -18.04 3.13
N ILE A 258 3.95 -17.08 3.13
CA ILE A 258 5.38 -17.34 2.90
C ILE A 258 5.94 -18.26 3.99
N PHE A 259 5.59 -18.02 5.25
CA PHE A 259 6.00 -18.85 6.38
C PHE A 259 5.50 -20.30 6.23
N SER A 260 4.21 -20.46 5.91
CA SER A 260 3.58 -21.76 5.72
C SER A 260 4.18 -22.53 4.54
N HIS A 261 4.53 -21.83 3.45
CA HIS A 261 5.21 -22.43 2.31
C HIS A 261 6.64 -22.86 2.66
N ARG A 262 7.37 -22.08 3.45
CA ARG A 262 8.76 -22.34 3.82
C ARG A 262 8.91 -23.43 4.89
N HIS A 263 8.06 -23.39 5.90
CA HIS A 263 8.18 -24.24 7.10
C HIS A 263 7.14 -25.37 7.15
N GLY A 264 6.09 -25.30 6.33
CA GLY A 264 4.96 -26.23 6.31
C GLY A 264 3.73 -25.63 6.98
N SER A 265 2.54 -25.99 6.48
CA SER A 265 1.25 -25.45 6.95
C SER A 265 0.87 -25.85 8.38
N LEU A 266 1.56 -26.84 8.96
CA LEU A 266 1.35 -27.32 10.33
C LEU A 266 2.25 -26.63 11.36
N VAL A 267 3.19 -25.78 10.91
CA VAL A 267 4.07 -25.03 11.83
C VAL A 267 3.31 -23.84 12.40
N ASP A 268 3.45 -23.63 13.71
CA ASP A 268 2.75 -22.58 14.43
C ASP A 268 3.27 -21.18 14.07
N PHE A 269 2.57 -20.54 13.13
CA PHE A 269 2.81 -19.14 12.77
C PHE A 269 2.48 -18.18 13.92
N MET A 270 1.47 -18.49 14.75
CA MET A 270 1.05 -17.59 15.82
C MET A 270 2.12 -17.48 16.89
N GLY A 271 2.68 -18.62 17.32
CA GLY A 271 3.81 -18.63 18.25
C GLY A 271 5.07 -17.93 17.71
N TYR A 272 5.28 -17.90 16.39
CA TYR A 272 6.38 -17.14 15.78
C TYR A 272 6.10 -15.63 15.79
N ILE A 273 4.92 -15.22 15.35
CA ILE A 273 4.61 -13.82 15.07
C ILE A 273 4.31 -12.99 16.33
N ASP A 274 3.88 -13.64 17.43
CA ASP A 274 3.59 -13.02 18.73
C ASP A 274 4.80 -12.28 19.33
N LYS A 275 6.02 -12.60 18.88
CA LYS A 275 7.25 -11.88 19.29
C LYS A 275 7.34 -10.44 18.78
N PHE A 276 6.52 -10.08 17.80
CA PHE A 276 6.66 -8.85 17.01
C PHE A 276 5.57 -7.81 17.27
N TYR A 277 4.58 -8.12 18.10
CA TYR A 277 3.61 -7.14 18.63
C TYR A 277 3.46 -7.30 20.14
N SER A 278 2.90 -6.29 20.82
CA SER A 278 2.68 -6.32 22.27
C SER A 278 1.20 -6.43 22.67
N SER A 279 0.29 -5.88 21.87
CA SER A 279 -1.16 -5.88 22.15
C SER A 279 -1.92 -6.63 21.05
N ASP A 280 -2.12 -6.00 19.90
CA ASP A 280 -2.77 -6.61 18.74
C ASP A 280 -2.13 -6.08 17.44
N ILE A 281 -2.42 -6.71 16.31
CA ILE A 281 -1.96 -6.31 14.99
C ILE A 281 -2.86 -5.18 14.47
N PHE A 282 -2.26 -4.03 14.13
CA PHE A 282 -3.00 -2.96 13.48
C PHE A 282 -3.28 -3.31 12.02
N HIS A 283 -4.53 -3.63 11.70
CA HIS A 283 -4.97 -3.92 10.35
C HIS A 283 -5.35 -2.65 9.59
N PHE A 284 -4.39 -2.08 8.87
CA PHE A 284 -4.61 -0.92 8.03
C PHE A 284 -5.49 -1.25 6.84
N ASP A 285 -6.64 -0.59 6.80
CA ASP A 285 -7.62 -0.72 5.73
C ASP A 285 -8.10 0.62 5.21
N SER A 286 -7.63 0.99 4.02
CA SER A 286 -8.08 2.20 3.31
C SER A 286 -9.38 1.98 2.52
N ARG A 287 -9.97 0.77 2.56
CA ARG A 287 -11.20 0.43 1.82
C ARG A 287 -12.41 1.26 2.23
N LEU A 288 -12.46 1.72 3.48
CA LEU A 288 -13.57 2.55 3.97
C LEU A 288 -13.68 3.88 3.22
N ALA A 289 -12.57 4.43 2.73
CA ALA A 289 -12.55 5.65 1.93
C ALA A 289 -12.56 5.40 0.40
N VAL A 290 -12.59 4.15 -0.05
CA VAL A 290 -12.44 3.81 -1.48
C VAL A 290 -13.57 4.38 -2.33
N SER A 291 -14.79 4.43 -1.82
CA SER A 291 -15.95 4.98 -2.55
C SER A 291 -15.70 6.44 -2.96
N GLU A 292 -15.25 7.28 -2.02
CA GLU A 292 -14.95 8.70 -2.26
C GLU A 292 -13.74 8.86 -3.20
N ILE A 293 -12.71 8.03 -3.03
CA ILE A 293 -11.54 8.03 -3.91
C ILE A 293 -11.95 7.71 -5.34
N LEU A 294 -12.74 6.65 -5.55
CA LEU A 294 -13.20 6.25 -6.87
C LEU A 294 -14.03 7.36 -7.51
N GLN A 295 -14.95 7.97 -6.76
CA GLN A 295 -15.73 9.10 -7.27
C GLN A 295 -14.82 10.26 -7.72
N LYS A 296 -13.81 10.61 -6.92
CA LYS A 296 -12.88 11.69 -7.24
C LYS A 296 -11.95 11.34 -8.41
N VAL A 297 -11.46 10.11 -8.48
CA VAL A 297 -10.64 9.66 -9.61
C VAL A 297 -11.49 9.64 -10.88
N PHE A 298 -12.70 9.10 -10.83
CA PHE A 298 -13.61 9.06 -11.97
C PHE A 298 -14.03 10.46 -12.42
N SER A 299 -14.17 11.40 -11.48
CA SER A 299 -14.43 12.81 -11.80
C SER A 299 -13.26 13.48 -12.53
N THR A 300 -12.06 12.89 -12.58
CA THR A 300 -10.88 13.49 -13.24
C THR A 300 -10.60 12.97 -14.66
N PHE A 301 -11.32 11.96 -15.15
CA PHE A 301 -11.10 11.42 -16.50
C PHE A 301 -11.25 12.50 -17.58
N LEU A 302 -10.29 12.51 -18.51
CA LEU A 302 -10.30 13.36 -19.69
C LEU A 302 -10.84 12.56 -20.89
N TYR A 303 -11.35 13.27 -21.90
CA TYR A 303 -11.84 12.67 -23.15
C TYR A 303 -10.93 13.06 -24.31
N SER A 304 -10.77 12.18 -25.29
CA SER A 304 -9.73 12.28 -26.34
C SER A 304 -9.86 13.44 -27.33
N LYS A 305 -10.99 14.17 -27.35
CA LYS A 305 -11.19 15.36 -28.18
C LYS A 305 -11.54 16.56 -27.30
N GLU A 306 -11.19 17.75 -27.77
CA GLU A 306 -11.77 19.00 -27.26
C GLU A 306 -13.29 18.95 -27.48
N LEU A 307 -13.99 18.61 -26.40
CA LEU A 307 -15.44 18.60 -26.34
C LEU A 307 -15.88 19.85 -25.57
N ASN A 308 -16.99 20.44 -25.99
CA ASN A 308 -17.63 21.46 -25.16
C ASN A 308 -18.10 20.85 -23.82
N SER A 309 -18.35 21.70 -22.83
CA SER A 309 -18.72 21.30 -21.46
C SER A 309 -19.96 20.39 -21.42
N TYR A 310 -20.97 20.65 -22.27
CA TYR A 310 -22.19 19.86 -22.35
C TYR A 310 -21.94 18.40 -22.78
N ASN A 311 -21.13 18.18 -23.83
CA ASN A 311 -20.80 16.83 -24.29
C ASN A 311 -19.94 16.06 -23.28
N ILE A 312 -19.09 16.75 -22.52
CA ILE A 312 -18.31 16.14 -21.43
C ILE A 312 -19.26 15.66 -20.32
N GLN A 313 -20.22 16.50 -19.89
CA GLN A 313 -21.15 16.15 -18.83
C GLN A 313 -22.07 14.98 -19.21
N LEU A 314 -22.57 14.95 -20.46
CA LEU A 314 -23.35 13.83 -20.98
C LEU A 314 -22.55 12.52 -20.96
N ARG A 315 -21.33 12.53 -21.51
CA ARG A 315 -20.47 11.33 -21.52
C ARG A 315 -20.16 10.84 -20.11
N ARG A 316 -19.94 11.76 -19.16
CA ARG A 316 -19.74 11.42 -17.75
C ARG A 316 -20.96 10.75 -17.16
N THR A 317 -22.15 11.33 -17.39
CA THR A 317 -23.41 10.79 -16.88
C THR A 317 -23.66 9.37 -17.41
N LEU A 318 -23.34 9.11 -18.67
CA LEU A 318 -23.54 7.79 -19.27
C LEU A 318 -22.56 6.73 -18.76
N VAL A 319 -21.29 7.09 -18.62
CA VAL A 319 -20.23 6.16 -18.22
C VAL A 319 -20.20 5.92 -16.71
N PHE A 320 -20.54 6.93 -15.90
CA PHE A 320 -20.40 6.85 -14.44
C PHE A 320 -21.74 6.94 -13.69
N GLY A 321 -22.84 7.34 -14.33
CA GLY A 321 -24.10 7.64 -13.64
C GLY A 321 -24.96 6.44 -13.24
N ASN A 322 -24.66 5.22 -13.72
CA ASN A 322 -25.39 4.01 -13.33
C ASN A 322 -24.74 3.25 -12.16
N GLU A 323 -23.74 3.84 -11.51
CA GLU A 323 -22.94 3.32 -10.39
C GLU A 323 -22.20 1.99 -10.63
N PHE A 324 -22.50 1.23 -11.70
CA PHE A 324 -21.92 -0.11 -11.93
C PHE A 324 -20.39 -0.12 -11.87
N LEU A 325 -19.73 0.79 -12.59
CA LEU A 325 -18.27 0.85 -12.64
C LEU A 325 -17.67 1.12 -11.25
N LYS A 326 -18.34 1.95 -10.44
CA LYS A 326 -17.90 2.26 -9.08
C LYS A 326 -18.12 1.05 -8.17
N GLU A 327 -19.31 0.48 -8.15
CA GLU A 327 -19.63 -0.66 -7.28
C GLU A 327 -18.79 -1.89 -7.61
N ILE A 328 -18.61 -2.22 -8.90
CA ILE A 328 -17.77 -3.34 -9.29
C ILE A 328 -16.31 -3.07 -8.91
N SER A 329 -15.83 -1.82 -9.05
CA SER A 329 -14.49 -1.44 -8.60
C SER A 329 -14.34 -1.60 -7.08
N ILE A 330 -15.31 -1.13 -6.28
CA ILE A 330 -15.34 -1.31 -4.82
C ILE A 330 -15.25 -2.79 -4.47
N LEU A 331 -16.06 -3.64 -5.11
CA LEU A 331 -16.03 -5.09 -4.91
C LEU A 331 -14.64 -5.67 -5.21
N MET A 332 -14.04 -5.31 -6.35
CA MET A 332 -12.71 -5.80 -6.73
C MET A 332 -11.62 -5.36 -5.75
N ILE A 333 -11.72 -4.15 -5.19
CA ILE A 333 -10.78 -3.65 -4.18
C ILE A 333 -11.01 -4.33 -2.83
N ASN A 334 -12.26 -4.58 -2.45
CA ASN A 334 -12.62 -5.29 -1.24
C ASN A 334 -12.10 -6.73 -1.25
N LYS A 335 -12.19 -7.41 -2.39
CA LYS A 335 -11.56 -8.72 -2.61
C LYS A 335 -10.03 -8.62 -2.67
N GLY A 336 -9.47 -7.44 -2.98
CA GLY A 336 -8.03 -7.16 -3.09
C GLY A 336 -7.42 -7.54 -4.42
N TRP A 337 -8.25 -7.67 -5.46
CA TRP A 337 -7.79 -7.96 -6.81
C TRP A 337 -7.36 -6.68 -7.54
N ILE A 338 -7.88 -5.53 -7.13
CA ILE A 338 -7.38 -4.20 -7.52
C ILE A 338 -6.88 -3.50 -6.25
N ASN A 339 -5.70 -2.87 -6.31
CA ASN A 339 -5.16 -2.08 -5.21
C ASN A 339 -5.34 -0.58 -5.44
N LEU A 340 -5.26 0.19 -4.35
CA LEU A 340 -5.44 1.65 -4.38
C LEU A 340 -4.45 2.33 -5.32
N ARG A 341 -3.20 1.83 -5.39
CA ARG A 341 -2.18 2.36 -6.31
C ARG A 341 -2.65 2.29 -7.77
N THR A 342 -3.32 1.23 -8.19
CA THR A 342 -3.84 1.14 -9.56
C THR A 342 -4.95 2.15 -9.83
N ILE A 343 -5.86 2.36 -8.89
CA ILE A 343 -6.88 3.40 -8.99
C ILE A 343 -6.23 4.78 -9.14
N MET A 344 -5.20 5.06 -8.34
CA MET A 344 -4.48 6.33 -8.40
C MET A 344 -3.80 6.57 -9.75
N LYS A 345 -3.37 5.53 -10.47
CA LYS A 345 -2.83 5.67 -11.84
C LYS A 345 -3.88 6.11 -12.85
N MET A 346 -5.17 5.98 -12.54
CA MET A 346 -6.27 6.41 -13.40
C MET A 346 -6.59 7.90 -13.24
N TYR A 347 -6.05 8.56 -12.21
CA TYR A 347 -6.26 9.99 -11.97
C TYR A 347 -5.79 10.82 -13.17
N GLY A 348 -6.68 11.65 -13.73
CA GLY A 348 -6.40 12.50 -14.88
C GLY A 348 -6.15 11.75 -16.19
N LYS A 349 -6.40 10.43 -16.26
CA LYS A 349 -6.16 9.65 -17.48
C LYS A 349 -7.15 10.05 -18.57
N THR A 350 -6.69 10.08 -19.82
CA THR A 350 -7.56 10.30 -20.99
C THR A 350 -8.18 8.97 -21.45
N ILE A 351 -9.51 8.94 -21.58
CA ILE A 351 -10.24 7.83 -22.17
C ILE A 351 -10.15 7.95 -23.70
N LEU A 352 -9.26 7.17 -24.31
CA LEU A 352 -8.94 7.29 -25.74
C LEU A 352 -9.98 6.63 -26.66
N TYR A 353 -10.72 5.66 -26.15
CA TYR A 353 -11.59 4.77 -26.92
C TYR A 353 -13.06 5.19 -26.96
N THR A 354 -13.41 6.37 -26.45
CA THR A 354 -14.80 6.85 -26.53
C THR A 354 -15.24 7.12 -27.97
N GLU A 355 -14.31 7.23 -28.92
CA GLU A 355 -14.61 7.43 -30.33
C GLU A 355 -14.59 6.11 -31.13
N ASP A 356 -14.24 4.99 -30.49
CA ASP A 356 -14.19 3.70 -31.14
C ASP A 356 -15.59 3.31 -31.63
N THR A 357 -15.63 2.56 -32.74
CA THR A 357 -16.84 1.87 -33.17
C THR A 357 -16.63 0.37 -33.12
N ILE A 358 -17.71 -0.33 -32.78
CA ILE A 358 -17.76 -1.77 -32.69
C ILE A 358 -18.58 -2.31 -33.85
N ARG A 359 -18.01 -3.30 -34.52
CA ARG A 359 -18.68 -4.11 -35.52
C ARG A 359 -18.85 -5.51 -34.96
N PHE A 360 -20.06 -5.81 -34.52
CA PHE A 360 -20.35 -7.10 -33.88
C PHE A 360 -20.45 -8.26 -34.89
N SER A 361 -20.83 -7.98 -36.14
CA SER A 361 -20.87 -8.98 -37.20
C SER A 361 -20.50 -8.38 -38.56
N ARG A 362 -20.15 -9.24 -39.53
CA ARG A 362 -19.83 -8.79 -40.89
C ARG A 362 -21.00 -8.06 -41.56
N GLU A 363 -22.23 -8.25 -41.13
CA GLU A 363 -23.41 -7.65 -41.75
C GLU A 363 -24.01 -6.51 -40.93
N ALA A 364 -23.60 -6.35 -39.66
CA ALA A 364 -24.06 -5.29 -38.79
C ALA A 364 -23.37 -3.94 -39.09
N PRO A 365 -24.07 -2.81 -38.91
CA PRO A 365 -23.46 -1.49 -38.95
C PRO A 365 -22.49 -1.29 -37.78
N ASN A 366 -21.54 -0.37 -37.96
CA ASN A 366 -20.66 0.07 -36.88
C ASN A 366 -21.48 0.81 -35.81
N VAL A 367 -21.38 0.38 -34.56
CA VAL A 367 -22.02 1.00 -33.40
C VAL A 367 -20.97 1.78 -32.61
N SER A 368 -21.21 3.04 -32.29
CA SER A 368 -20.30 3.81 -31.43
C SER A 368 -20.22 3.18 -30.04
N VAL A 369 -19.01 3.03 -29.50
CA VAL A 369 -18.77 2.47 -28.16
C VAL A 369 -19.49 3.27 -27.07
N LEU A 370 -19.65 4.59 -27.23
CA LEU A 370 -20.40 5.42 -26.28
C LEU A 370 -21.89 5.12 -26.23
N LYS A 371 -22.47 4.56 -27.29
CA LYS A 371 -23.88 4.14 -27.28
C LYS A 371 -24.12 3.00 -26.28
N LEU A 372 -23.05 2.30 -25.88
CA LEU A 372 -23.03 1.22 -24.90
C LEU A 372 -22.01 1.55 -23.81
N SER A 373 -22.41 2.38 -22.84
CA SER A 373 -21.53 2.83 -21.75
C SER A 373 -20.84 1.67 -21.02
N LEU A 374 -21.52 0.52 -20.91
CA LEU A 374 -20.94 -0.73 -20.38
C LEU A 374 -19.60 -1.10 -21.04
N ILE A 375 -19.44 -0.93 -22.34
CA ILE A 375 -18.18 -1.28 -23.04
C ILE A 375 -17.05 -0.35 -22.60
N VAL A 376 -17.36 0.95 -22.42
CA VAL A 376 -16.42 1.92 -21.86
C VAL A 376 -16.05 1.51 -20.43
N GLN A 377 -17.04 1.16 -19.60
CA GLN A 377 -16.83 0.72 -18.21
C GLN A 377 -15.94 -0.52 -18.13
N LEU A 378 -16.21 -1.55 -18.96
CA LEU A 378 -15.40 -2.77 -19.02
C LEU A 378 -13.97 -2.51 -19.50
N ARG A 379 -13.76 -1.55 -20.41
CA ARG A 379 -12.41 -1.12 -20.79
C ARG A 379 -11.68 -0.37 -19.67
N ILE A 380 -12.38 0.48 -18.91
CA ILE A 380 -11.79 1.13 -17.72
C ILE A 380 -11.38 0.04 -16.71
N LEU A 381 -12.24 -0.95 -16.47
CA LEU A 381 -11.93 -2.06 -15.57
C LEU A 381 -10.72 -2.87 -16.06
N ARG A 382 -10.68 -3.23 -17.34
CA ARG A 382 -9.52 -3.89 -17.95
C ARG A 382 -8.25 -3.08 -17.70
N ASP A 383 -8.29 -1.76 -17.89
CA ASP A 383 -7.14 -0.88 -17.62
C ASP A 383 -6.73 -0.89 -16.13
N MET A 384 -7.70 -1.00 -15.22
CA MET A 384 -7.46 -1.14 -13.78
C MET A 384 -6.92 -2.53 -13.40
N PHE A 385 -7.25 -3.58 -14.15
CA PHE A 385 -6.68 -4.92 -14.00
C PHE A 385 -5.32 -5.07 -14.70
N GLY A 386 -4.98 -4.14 -15.59
CA GLY A 386 -3.76 -4.13 -16.41
C GLY A 386 -3.91 -4.90 -17.72
N ASP A 387 -4.55 -6.07 -17.70
CA ASP A 387 -4.81 -6.89 -18.88
C ASP A 387 -6.15 -7.66 -18.77
N PHE A 388 -6.57 -8.25 -19.89
CA PHE A 388 -7.79 -9.05 -19.97
C PHE A 388 -7.73 -10.33 -19.14
N ALA A 389 -6.58 -11.02 -19.09
CA ALA A 389 -6.45 -12.31 -18.44
C ALA A 389 -6.68 -12.21 -16.92
N ASN A 390 -6.11 -11.18 -16.29
CA ASN A 390 -6.30 -10.89 -14.87
C ASN A 390 -7.76 -10.53 -14.56
N MET A 391 -8.38 -9.69 -15.41
CA MET A 391 -9.79 -9.33 -15.26
C MET A 391 -10.71 -10.56 -15.38
N ALA A 392 -10.52 -11.37 -16.42
CA ALA A 392 -11.33 -12.57 -16.67
C ALA A 392 -11.21 -13.58 -15.52
N SER A 393 -9.99 -13.88 -15.08
CA SER A 393 -9.77 -14.80 -13.96
C SER A 393 -10.46 -14.33 -12.67
N CYS A 394 -10.49 -13.02 -12.42
CA CYS A 394 -11.18 -12.47 -11.25
C CYS A 394 -12.71 -12.59 -11.36
N PHE A 395 -13.29 -12.29 -12.52
CA PHE A 395 -14.73 -12.42 -12.71
C PHE A 395 -15.19 -13.89 -12.75
N GLU A 396 -14.37 -14.82 -13.25
CA GLU A 396 -14.62 -16.26 -13.13
C GLU A 396 -14.65 -16.71 -11.67
N LYS A 397 -13.74 -16.22 -10.82
CA LYS A 397 -13.78 -16.50 -9.38
C LYS A 397 -15.06 -15.96 -8.73
N CYS A 398 -15.46 -14.72 -9.06
CA CYS A 398 -16.74 -14.17 -8.59
C CYS A 398 -17.93 -15.03 -9.00
N GLN A 399 -17.96 -15.51 -10.24
CA GLN A 399 -19.02 -16.40 -10.73
C GLN A 399 -19.05 -17.72 -9.96
N ASN A 400 -17.89 -18.37 -9.79
CA ASN A 400 -17.78 -19.66 -9.10
C ASN A 400 -18.19 -19.54 -7.62
N GLU A 401 -17.89 -18.42 -6.98
CA GLU A 401 -18.29 -18.12 -5.60
C GLU A 401 -19.72 -17.57 -5.49
N ASN A 402 -20.39 -17.29 -6.61
CA ASN A 402 -21.64 -16.51 -6.69
C ASN A 402 -21.59 -15.25 -5.80
N THR A 403 -20.51 -14.47 -5.95
CA THR A 403 -20.18 -13.34 -5.07
C THR A 403 -21.29 -12.29 -5.06
N GLN A 404 -21.70 -11.85 -3.86
CA GLN A 404 -22.70 -10.78 -3.72
C GLN A 404 -22.24 -9.49 -4.40
N PHE A 405 -23.14 -8.89 -5.16
CA PHE A 405 -22.90 -7.65 -5.88
C PHE A 405 -24.19 -6.82 -5.88
N GLU A 406 -24.13 -5.57 -5.45
CA GLU A 406 -25.29 -4.68 -5.45
C GLU A 406 -25.51 -4.07 -6.83
N ASN A 407 -26.76 -3.72 -7.16
CA ASN A 407 -27.13 -3.07 -8.43
C ASN A 407 -26.69 -3.85 -9.68
N TYR A 408 -26.62 -5.18 -9.56
CA TYR A 408 -26.17 -6.08 -10.63
C TYR A 408 -27.09 -6.04 -11.87
N ASP A 409 -28.33 -5.62 -11.68
CA ASP A 409 -29.36 -5.45 -12.70
C ASP A 409 -29.16 -4.22 -13.60
N ASN A 410 -28.46 -3.17 -13.12
CA ASN A 410 -28.27 -1.89 -13.83
C ASN A 410 -27.65 -2.01 -15.23
N ASN A 411 -26.91 -3.08 -15.51
CA ASN A 411 -26.22 -3.30 -16.79
C ASN A 411 -26.61 -4.59 -17.52
N ILE A 412 -27.61 -5.33 -17.03
CA ILE A 412 -28.02 -6.61 -17.64
C ILE A 412 -28.38 -6.46 -19.12
N VAL A 413 -29.09 -5.39 -19.43
CA VAL A 413 -29.43 -5.00 -20.80
C VAL A 413 -28.20 -4.86 -21.70
N GLY A 414 -27.14 -4.24 -21.19
CA GLY A 414 -25.92 -4.03 -21.96
C GLY A 414 -25.21 -5.35 -22.28
N PHE A 415 -25.18 -6.29 -21.32
CA PHE A 415 -24.60 -7.61 -21.56
C PHE A 415 -25.39 -8.39 -22.60
N PHE A 416 -26.72 -8.41 -22.49
CA PHE A 416 -27.56 -9.04 -23.49
C PHE A 416 -27.36 -8.43 -24.88
N PHE A 417 -27.28 -7.10 -24.98
CA PHE A 417 -27.00 -6.44 -26.25
C PHE A 417 -25.67 -6.91 -26.87
N ILE A 418 -24.61 -7.01 -26.07
CA ILE A 418 -23.29 -7.51 -26.54
C ILE A 418 -23.42 -8.94 -27.09
N LEU A 419 -24.06 -9.83 -26.34
CA LEU A 419 -24.18 -11.26 -26.69
C LEU A 419 -25.09 -11.51 -27.90
N CYS A 420 -26.22 -10.80 -28.01
CA CYS A 420 -27.12 -10.91 -29.16
C CYS A 420 -26.44 -10.56 -30.48
N ASN A 421 -25.54 -9.59 -30.43
CA ASN A 421 -24.88 -9.08 -31.62
C ASN A 421 -23.68 -9.96 -32.03
N GLU A 422 -23.11 -10.75 -31.11
CA GLU A 422 -22.13 -11.80 -31.44
C GLU A 422 -22.79 -12.99 -32.17
N SER A 423 -24.00 -13.40 -31.76
CA SER A 423 -24.69 -14.59 -32.27
C SER A 423 -25.37 -14.43 -33.65
N GLN A 424 -25.00 -13.42 -34.44
CA GLN A 424 -25.47 -13.18 -35.82
C GLN A 424 -26.98 -12.95 -36.00
N HIS A 425 -27.69 -12.37 -35.02
CA HIS A 425 -29.08 -11.98 -35.27
C HIS A 425 -29.15 -10.71 -36.13
N HIS A 426 -29.68 -10.86 -37.34
CA HIS A 426 -29.92 -9.76 -38.27
C HIS A 426 -30.72 -8.66 -37.57
N PHE A 427 -30.22 -7.41 -37.63
CA PHE A 427 -31.02 -6.22 -37.33
C PHE A 427 -32.27 -6.24 -38.21
N SER A 428 -33.38 -6.73 -37.65
CA SER A 428 -34.68 -6.55 -38.27
C SER A 428 -35.00 -5.06 -38.22
N ARG A 429 -35.72 -4.54 -39.23
CA ARG A 429 -36.24 -3.16 -39.20
C ARG A 429 -37.13 -2.86 -37.99
N LYS A 430 -37.59 -3.89 -37.26
CA LYS A 430 -38.16 -3.78 -35.92
C LYS A 430 -37.04 -3.93 -34.89
N LYS A 431 -36.89 -2.98 -33.98
CA LYS A 431 -35.87 -2.89 -32.91
C LYS A 431 -35.99 -3.99 -31.83
N ILE A 432 -36.16 -5.24 -32.27
CA ILE A 432 -36.40 -6.41 -31.42
C ILE A 432 -35.40 -7.49 -31.81
N PHE A 433 -34.68 -8.02 -30.82
CA PHE A 433 -33.75 -9.15 -30.98
C PHE A 433 -34.20 -10.36 -30.16
N GLU A 434 -33.81 -11.54 -30.59
CA GLU A 434 -34.01 -12.79 -29.87
C GLU A 434 -32.64 -13.42 -29.57
N LEU A 435 -32.46 -13.94 -28.35
CA LEU A 435 -31.24 -14.62 -27.92
C LEU A 435 -31.61 -15.86 -27.10
N THR A 436 -31.06 -17.00 -27.49
CA THR A 436 -31.07 -18.19 -26.65
C THR A 436 -29.85 -18.17 -25.73
N PHE A 437 -30.06 -18.10 -24.42
CA PHE A 437 -29.01 -18.12 -23.41
C PHE A 437 -29.40 -19.06 -22.27
N GLU A 438 -28.53 -20.04 -21.95
CA GLU A 438 -28.79 -21.08 -20.93
C GLU A 438 -30.13 -21.81 -21.07
N GLY A 439 -30.52 -22.16 -22.30
CA GLY A 439 -31.78 -22.88 -22.56
C GLY A 439 -33.04 -22.03 -22.38
N LYS A 440 -32.91 -20.70 -22.25
CA LYS A 440 -34.03 -19.75 -22.25
C LYS A 440 -33.95 -18.82 -23.46
N ASN A 441 -35.10 -18.52 -24.06
CA ASN A 441 -35.19 -17.57 -25.14
C ASN A 441 -35.55 -16.20 -24.57
N TYR A 442 -34.72 -15.20 -24.87
CA TYR A 442 -34.91 -13.82 -24.46
C TYR A 442 -35.26 -12.99 -25.67
N LYS A 443 -36.34 -12.21 -25.56
CA LYS A 443 -36.72 -11.21 -26.55
C LYS A 443 -36.47 -9.83 -25.99
N ILE A 444 -35.72 -9.05 -26.73
CA ILE A 444 -35.13 -7.79 -26.29
C ILE A 444 -35.61 -6.69 -27.23
N ASP A 445 -36.51 -5.85 -26.76
CA ASP A 445 -36.97 -4.66 -27.48
C ASP A 445 -36.27 -3.43 -26.93
N TYR A 446 -35.66 -2.62 -27.79
CA TYR A 446 -34.92 -1.44 -27.38
C TYR A 446 -35.38 -0.17 -28.10
N GLN A 447 -35.51 0.92 -27.35
CA GLN A 447 -35.78 2.25 -27.88
C GLN A 447 -34.51 3.09 -27.87
N GLU A 448 -34.28 3.83 -28.95
CA GLU A 448 -33.18 4.80 -29.04
C GLU A 448 -33.71 6.20 -28.77
N ASP A 449 -32.90 7.02 -28.11
CA ASP A 449 -33.15 8.44 -27.95
C ASP A 449 -32.79 9.19 -29.23
N PHE A 450 -33.78 9.78 -29.89
CA PHE A 450 -33.59 10.54 -31.13
C PHE A 450 -32.57 11.69 -31.02
N ASN A 451 -32.39 12.27 -29.83
CA ASN A 451 -31.48 13.41 -29.64
C ASN A 451 -30.03 13.00 -29.39
N THR A 452 -29.80 11.75 -29.02
CA THR A 452 -28.52 11.32 -28.47
C THR A 452 -28.02 9.97 -29.01
N ASP A 453 -28.85 9.30 -29.82
CA ASP A 453 -28.66 7.95 -30.33
C ASP A 453 -28.40 6.88 -29.24
N TYR A 454 -28.70 7.16 -27.97
CA TYR A 454 -28.51 6.22 -26.85
C TYR A 454 -29.67 5.23 -26.75
N ILE A 455 -29.37 4.01 -26.30
CA ILE A 455 -30.42 3.04 -25.95
C ILE A 455 -31.08 3.52 -24.65
N LYS A 456 -32.33 3.99 -24.75
CA LYS A 456 -33.09 4.70 -23.72
C LYS A 456 -33.88 3.76 -22.82
N GLN A 457 -34.41 2.68 -23.39
CA GLN A 457 -35.20 1.69 -22.67
C GLN A 457 -35.04 0.35 -23.37
N VAL A 458 -34.84 -0.71 -22.58
CA VAL A 458 -34.83 -2.08 -23.08
C VAL A 458 -35.80 -2.91 -22.27
N SER A 459 -36.75 -3.56 -22.93
CA SER A 459 -37.62 -4.54 -22.31
C SER A 459 -37.13 -5.94 -22.68
N ILE A 460 -36.95 -6.76 -21.67
CA ILE A 460 -36.54 -8.16 -21.82
C ILE A 460 -37.74 -9.01 -21.41
N LYS A 461 -38.15 -9.91 -22.29
CA LYS A 461 -39.13 -10.95 -22.00
C LYS A 461 -38.45 -12.30 -22.15
N SER A 462 -38.63 -13.20 -21.19
CA SER A 462 -38.16 -14.58 -21.32
C SER A 462 -39.32 -15.49 -21.70
N SER A 463 -39.05 -16.48 -22.57
CA SER A 463 -39.97 -17.60 -22.82
C SER A 463 -39.26 -18.94 -22.58
N PRO A 464 -40.01 -19.97 -22.12
CA PRO A 464 -39.51 -21.35 -22.14
C PRO A 464 -39.30 -21.81 -23.59
N GLU A 465 -38.45 -22.81 -23.81
CA GLU A 465 -38.03 -23.30 -25.15
C GLU A 465 -39.20 -23.57 -26.12
N ASN A 466 -40.42 -23.83 -25.62
CA ASN A 466 -41.63 -24.13 -26.40
C ASN A 466 -42.90 -23.33 -25.99
N GLY A 467 -42.80 -22.09 -25.49
CA GLY A 467 -43.95 -21.35 -24.93
C GLY A 467 -44.13 -19.89 -25.34
N SER A 468 -45.33 -19.35 -25.09
CA SER A 468 -45.71 -17.93 -25.27
C SER A 468 -44.93 -16.99 -24.33
N GLU A 469 -44.77 -15.71 -24.70
CA GLU A 469 -44.16 -14.66 -23.86
C GLU A 469 -44.94 -14.51 -22.54
N THR A 470 -44.33 -14.79 -21.38
CA THR A 470 -45.10 -14.83 -20.12
C THR A 470 -44.71 -13.79 -19.07
N ASP A 471 -43.47 -13.28 -18.96
CA ASP A 471 -43.10 -12.50 -17.76
C ASP A 471 -42.16 -11.29 -17.98
N ILE A 472 -42.25 -10.33 -17.05
CA ILE A 472 -41.25 -9.28 -16.80
C ILE A 472 -39.96 -9.97 -16.34
N PHE A 473 -38.87 -9.73 -17.05
CA PHE A 473 -37.57 -10.31 -16.72
C PHE A 473 -36.98 -9.71 -15.43
N TRP A 474 -36.56 -10.60 -14.52
CA TRP A 474 -35.79 -10.26 -13.33
C TRP A 474 -34.47 -11.02 -13.39
N ALA A 475 -33.35 -10.28 -13.39
CA ALA A 475 -32.05 -10.93 -13.30
C ALA A 475 -31.83 -11.45 -11.88
N ASP A 476 -31.22 -12.62 -11.78
CA ASP A 476 -30.58 -13.07 -10.55
C ASP A 476 -29.06 -12.85 -10.64
N LEU A 477 -28.40 -12.96 -9.48
CA LEU A 477 -26.97 -12.74 -9.34
C LEU A 477 -26.13 -13.75 -10.13
N SER A 478 -26.60 -15.00 -10.27
CA SER A 478 -25.88 -16.04 -11.01
C SER A 478 -25.88 -15.74 -12.50
N LEU A 479 -27.04 -15.36 -13.03
CA LEU A 479 -27.21 -14.91 -14.40
C LEU A 479 -26.36 -13.66 -14.68
N PHE A 480 -26.30 -12.70 -13.76
CA PHE A 480 -25.43 -11.54 -13.89
C PHE A 480 -23.96 -11.93 -14.12
N TRP A 481 -23.40 -12.77 -13.24
CA TRP A 481 -21.99 -13.17 -13.34
C TRP A 481 -21.71 -13.92 -14.64
N ASN A 482 -22.63 -14.77 -15.08
CA ASN A 482 -22.48 -15.48 -16.35
C ASN A 482 -22.55 -14.53 -17.55
N LEU A 483 -23.52 -13.63 -17.58
CA LEU A 483 -23.65 -12.61 -18.63
C LEU A 483 -22.41 -11.72 -18.70
N LEU A 484 -21.87 -11.30 -17.55
CA LEU A 484 -20.63 -10.52 -17.48
C LEU A 484 -19.47 -11.30 -18.09
N ASN A 485 -19.21 -12.53 -17.65
CA ASN A 485 -18.10 -13.35 -18.14
C ASN A 485 -18.21 -13.61 -19.66
N LYS A 486 -19.38 -14.03 -20.13
CA LYS A 486 -19.60 -14.25 -21.57
C LYS A 486 -19.39 -12.98 -22.38
N SER A 487 -19.89 -11.84 -21.89
CA SER A 487 -19.77 -10.55 -22.58
C SER A 487 -18.32 -10.06 -22.67
N ILE A 488 -17.51 -10.24 -21.62
CA ILE A 488 -16.10 -9.82 -21.68
C ILE A 488 -15.31 -10.70 -22.66
N HIS A 489 -15.59 -12.00 -22.74
CA HIS A 489 -14.95 -12.89 -23.72
C HIS A 489 -15.38 -12.55 -25.15
N ALA A 490 -16.66 -12.27 -25.38
CA ALA A 490 -17.16 -11.81 -26.68
C ALA A 490 -16.42 -10.55 -27.14
N LEU A 491 -16.32 -9.54 -26.28
CA LEU A 491 -15.62 -8.29 -26.57
C LEU A 491 -14.10 -8.48 -26.77
N HIS A 492 -13.49 -9.43 -26.03
CA HIS A 492 -12.08 -9.78 -26.22
C HIS A 492 -11.84 -10.43 -27.59
N ASN A 493 -12.68 -11.38 -27.98
CA ASN A 493 -12.61 -12.06 -29.28
C ASN A 493 -12.79 -11.09 -30.45
N LEU A 494 -13.64 -10.08 -30.28
CA LEU A 494 -13.83 -8.99 -31.24
C LEU A 494 -12.68 -7.96 -31.23
N GLY A 495 -11.70 -8.09 -30.34
CA GLY A 495 -10.53 -7.22 -30.24
C GLY A 495 -10.77 -5.89 -29.53
N TYR A 496 -11.85 -5.79 -28.75
CA TYR A 496 -12.24 -4.57 -28.03
C TYR A 496 -11.83 -4.57 -26.54
N LEU A 497 -11.53 -5.71 -25.94
CA LEU A 497 -10.90 -5.84 -24.62
C LEU A 497 -9.51 -6.48 -24.77
N LYS A 498 -8.59 -5.84 -25.48
CA LYS A 498 -7.23 -6.39 -25.72
C LYS A 498 -6.39 -6.53 -24.48
#